data_AF-A0A7S4FLE2-F1
#
_entry.id   AF-A0A7S4FLE2-F1
#
_cell.length_a   1.000
_cell.length_b   1.000
_cell.length_c   1.000
_cell.angle_alpha   90.00
_cell.angle_beta   90.00
_cell.angle_gamma   90.00
#
_symmetry.space_group_name_H-M   'P 1'
#
loop_
_entity.id
_entity.type
_entity.pdbx_description
1 polymer ?
#
loop_
_entity_poly.entity_id
_entity_poly.type
_entity_poly.pdbx_seq_one_letter_code
_entity_poly.pdbx_strand_id
1 'polypeptide(L)'
;RVLQSLVKWLESFHSHCVTELHNLHDGFVLAIALAQVDAAAFATAIDDLSPLHLGSWVVKVNNLKVLLMYLEYYYTEKYTVHCHILNMVDTVQLVKGKDKQQLLQLLRLCLCTCSPRGQLHPALMLVPPQDQCILRALMEGFWDQVDRVYGLAVEDYAQHFAIDCEALLLRDTAFTETRSTDNETVFTVPRKLTKGVGGVPEGQMPGKTAKHRPPFR
;
A
#
# COMPACT_ATOMS: atom_id res chain seq x y z
N ARG A 1 -8.60 -2.14 -7.75
CA ARG A 1 -9.32 -2.71 -6.59
C ARG A 1 -8.36 -3.12 -5.48
N VAL A 2 -7.43 -4.06 -5.69
CA VAL A 2 -6.45 -4.50 -4.68
C VAL A 2 -5.69 -3.35 -4.00
N LEU A 3 -5.08 -2.47 -4.80
CA LEU A 3 -4.36 -1.30 -4.28
C LEU A 3 -5.24 -0.37 -3.44
N GLN A 4 -6.51 -0.22 -3.80
CA GLN A 4 -7.47 0.61 -3.05
C GLN A 4 -7.83 -0.04 -1.70
N SER A 5 -7.97 -1.38 -1.67
CA SER A 5 -8.20 -2.12 -0.42
C SER A 5 -7.00 -2.00 0.52
N LEU A 6 -5.77 -2.04 0.00
CA LEU A 6 -4.53 -1.82 0.77
C LEU A 6 -4.43 -0.38 1.31
N VAL A 7 -4.80 0.61 0.51
CA VAL A 7 -4.85 2.02 0.94
C VAL A 7 -5.85 2.21 2.09
N LYS A 8 -7.07 1.68 1.95
CA LYS A 8 -8.09 1.71 3.02
C LYS A 8 -7.62 1.03 4.30
N TRP A 9 -6.86 -0.05 4.16
CA TRP A 9 -6.23 -0.71 5.29
C TRP A 9 -5.21 0.19 5.98
N LEU A 10 -4.34 0.90 5.23
CA LEU A 10 -3.44 1.89 5.83
C LEU A 10 -4.16 3.07 6.48
N GLU A 11 -5.25 3.54 5.89
CA GLU A 11 -6.10 4.60 6.46
C GLU A 11 -6.63 4.23 7.85
N SER A 12 -6.76 2.92 8.16
CA SER A 12 -7.18 2.47 9.50
C SER A 12 -6.13 2.71 10.60
N PHE A 13 -4.85 2.85 10.24
CA PHE A 13 -3.78 3.21 11.18
C PHE A 13 -3.56 4.73 11.23
N HIS A 14 -3.76 5.42 10.11
CA HIS A 14 -3.49 6.85 10.04
C HIS A 14 -4.39 7.55 9.02
N SER A 15 -5.62 7.82 9.44
CA SER A 15 -6.70 8.40 8.61
C SER A 15 -6.35 9.74 7.96
N HIS A 16 -5.37 10.48 8.48
CA HIS A 16 -4.99 11.81 8.00
C HIS A 16 -3.79 11.84 7.04
N CYS A 17 -3.00 10.77 6.91
CA CYS A 17 -1.76 10.79 6.10
C CYS A 17 -1.87 10.10 4.74
N VAL A 18 -2.90 9.28 4.51
CA VAL A 18 -3.09 8.57 3.23
C VAL A 18 -4.11 9.30 2.36
N THR A 19 -3.96 10.61 2.17
CA THR A 19 -4.85 11.38 1.29
C THR A 19 -4.59 11.09 -0.19
N GLU A 20 -3.35 10.75 -0.54
CA GLU A 20 -2.93 10.43 -1.90
C GLU A 20 -1.89 9.31 -1.93
N LEU A 21 -1.95 8.45 -2.95
CA LEU A 21 -0.98 7.35 -3.16
C LEU A 21 0.48 7.82 -3.17
N HIS A 22 0.73 9.07 -3.58
CA HIS A 22 2.06 9.64 -3.64
C HIS A 22 2.71 9.77 -2.25
N ASN A 23 1.92 9.86 -1.18
CA ASN A 23 2.40 9.93 0.21
C ASN A 23 3.04 8.63 0.67
N LEU A 24 2.85 7.52 -0.07
CA LEU A 24 3.43 6.22 0.27
C LEU A 24 4.82 6.03 -0.33
N HIS A 25 5.22 6.89 -1.28
CA HIS A 25 6.43 6.69 -2.08
C HIS A 25 7.73 7.06 -1.35
N ASP A 26 7.66 7.64 -0.15
CA ASP A 26 8.83 7.91 0.68
C ASP A 26 9.01 6.92 1.84
N GLY A 27 8.08 5.97 2.00
CA GLY A 27 8.10 4.96 3.06
C GLY A 27 7.76 5.46 4.46
N PHE A 28 7.60 6.77 4.68
CA PHE A 28 7.43 7.33 6.03
C PHE A 28 6.09 6.96 6.63
N VAL A 29 5.01 7.09 5.86
CA VAL A 29 3.66 6.69 6.29
C VAL A 29 3.59 5.19 6.59
N LEU A 30 4.34 4.38 5.83
CA LEU A 30 4.42 2.93 6.06
C LEU A 30 5.18 2.60 7.33
N ALA A 31 6.29 3.28 7.62
CA ALA A 31 7.02 3.13 8.86
C ALA A 31 6.13 3.45 10.08
N ILE A 32 5.34 4.53 10.01
CA ILE A 32 4.36 4.87 11.05
C ILE A 32 3.32 3.76 11.23
N ALA A 33 2.76 3.24 10.13
CA ALA A 33 1.78 2.15 10.20
C ALA A 33 2.38 0.88 10.83
N LEU A 34 3.61 0.51 10.47
CA LEU A 34 4.30 -0.64 11.03
C LEU A 34 4.67 -0.45 12.52
N ALA A 35 5.00 0.77 12.95
CA ALA A 35 5.23 1.05 14.36
C ALA A 35 3.95 0.94 15.22
N GLN A 36 2.76 1.09 14.63
CA GLN A 36 1.50 0.81 15.32
C GLN A 36 1.22 -0.69 15.45
N VAL A 37 1.86 -1.52 14.63
CA VAL A 37 1.75 -2.98 14.64
C VAL A 37 2.71 -3.56 15.68
N ASP A 38 3.98 -3.18 15.60
CA ASP A 38 5.01 -3.57 16.56
C ASP A 38 5.97 -2.40 16.79
N ALA A 39 5.65 -1.59 17.80
CA ALA A 39 6.44 -0.42 18.16
C ALA A 39 7.88 -0.80 18.53
N ALA A 40 8.10 -1.95 19.17
CA ALA A 40 9.42 -2.37 19.60
C ALA A 40 10.33 -2.66 18.40
N ALA A 41 9.77 -3.14 17.30
CA ALA A 41 10.52 -3.44 16.09
C ALA A 41 10.71 -2.23 15.15
N PHE A 42 9.72 -1.34 15.06
CA PHE A 42 9.69 -0.29 14.03
C PHE A 42 9.81 1.14 14.56
N ALA A 43 9.88 1.38 15.88
CA ALA A 43 10.08 2.74 16.40
C ALA A 43 11.39 3.37 15.89
N THR A 44 12.48 2.60 15.90
CA THR A 44 13.79 3.08 15.40
C THR A 44 13.81 3.31 13.90
N ALA A 45 12.98 2.58 13.13
CA ALA A 45 12.85 2.81 11.71
C ALA A 45 12.38 4.25 11.41
N ILE A 46 11.44 4.78 12.21
CA ILE A 46 10.94 6.14 12.02
C ILE A 46 12.06 7.17 12.24
N ASP A 47 12.91 6.96 13.24
CA ASP A 47 14.03 7.85 13.57
C ASP A 47 15.14 7.80 12.50
N ASP A 48 15.37 6.62 11.92
CA ASP A 48 16.37 6.40 10.86
C ASP A 48 15.90 6.91 9.48
N LEU A 49 14.59 7.06 9.29
CA LEU A 49 14.02 7.65 8.08
C LEU A 49 14.20 9.17 8.10
N SER A 50 14.66 9.74 6.98
CA SER A 50 14.77 11.19 6.86
C SER A 50 13.37 11.81 6.75
N PRO A 51 12.96 12.69 7.69
CA PRO A 51 11.60 13.25 7.76
C PRO A 51 11.35 14.34 6.71
N LEU A 52 12.13 14.43 5.65
CA LEU A 52 11.94 15.44 4.61
C LEU A 52 10.98 14.91 3.54
N HIS A 53 9.69 15.16 3.75
CA HIS A 53 8.58 14.88 2.83
C HIS A 53 8.72 15.64 1.48
N LEU A 54 9.68 16.58 1.42
CA LEU A 54 10.06 17.40 0.27
C LEU A 54 11.49 17.11 -0.24
N GLY A 55 12.12 16.04 0.24
CA GLY A 55 13.47 15.65 -0.15
C GLY A 55 13.57 15.21 -1.61
N SER A 56 14.78 15.28 -2.15
CA SER A 56 15.14 14.71 -3.47
C SER A 56 14.65 13.26 -3.59
N TRP A 57 14.38 12.79 -4.82
CA TRP A 57 14.04 11.40 -5.09
C TRP A 57 15.07 10.41 -4.49
N VAL A 58 16.33 10.84 -4.36
CA VAL A 58 17.40 10.08 -3.70
C VAL A 58 17.09 9.81 -2.22
N VAL A 59 16.56 10.81 -1.51
CA VAL A 59 16.17 10.68 -0.10
C VAL A 59 15.01 9.69 0.04
N LYS A 60 14.00 9.79 -0.84
CA LYS A 60 12.87 8.86 -0.85
C LYS A 60 13.33 7.42 -1.12
N VAL A 61 14.24 7.23 -2.07
CA VAL A 61 14.85 5.91 -2.35
C VAL A 61 15.57 5.37 -1.12
N ASN A 62 16.37 6.20 -0.44
CA ASN A 62 17.08 5.78 0.76
C ASN A 62 16.12 5.42 1.90
N ASN A 63 15.08 6.22 2.15
CA ASN A 63 14.07 5.91 3.15
C ASN A 63 13.39 4.56 2.88
N LEU A 64 13.02 4.28 1.62
CA LEU A 64 12.44 3.00 1.24
C LEU A 64 13.41 1.84 1.46
N LYS A 65 14.70 2.02 1.15
CA LYS A 65 15.72 0.99 1.42
C LYS A 65 15.86 0.70 2.92
N VAL A 66 15.88 1.74 3.75
CA VAL A 66 15.89 1.58 5.20
C VAL A 66 14.64 0.81 5.66
N LEU A 67 13.45 1.22 5.21
CA LEU A 67 12.20 0.53 5.53
C LEU A 67 12.22 -0.96 5.13
N LEU A 68 12.69 -1.28 3.92
CA LEU A 68 12.80 -2.65 3.42
C LEU A 68 13.80 -3.48 4.23
N MET A 69 14.91 -2.88 4.68
CA MET A 69 15.88 -3.53 5.56
C MET A 69 15.26 -3.86 6.94
N TYR A 70 14.46 -2.95 7.49
CA TYR A 70 13.72 -3.20 8.73
C TYR A 70 12.69 -4.32 8.57
N LEU A 71 11.98 -4.36 7.44
CA LEU A 71 11.08 -5.47 7.12
C LEU A 71 11.88 -6.78 7.02
N GLU A 72 13.00 -6.81 6.28
CA GLU A 72 13.84 -8.01 6.13
C GLU A 72 14.29 -8.57 7.50
N TYR A 73 14.76 -7.67 8.36
CA TYR A 73 15.11 -8.01 9.73
C TYR A 73 13.90 -8.55 10.51
N TYR A 74 12.74 -7.90 10.40
CA TYR A 74 11.53 -8.33 11.09
C TYR A 74 11.08 -9.73 10.65
N TYR A 75 11.05 -10.01 9.35
CA TYR A 75 10.68 -11.33 8.83
C TYR A 75 11.67 -12.41 9.27
N THR A 76 12.96 -12.09 9.31
CA THR A 76 14.00 -13.00 9.78
C THR A 76 13.83 -13.29 11.28
N GLU A 77 13.74 -12.27 12.11
CA GLU A 77 13.73 -12.44 13.57
C GLU A 77 12.38 -12.96 14.11
N LYS A 78 11.26 -12.45 13.60
CA LYS A 78 9.93 -12.81 14.12
C LYS A 78 9.36 -14.06 13.48
N TYR A 79 9.67 -14.28 12.20
CA TYR A 79 9.05 -15.36 11.43
C TYR A 79 10.04 -16.43 10.97
N THR A 80 11.34 -16.28 11.27
CA THR A 80 12.41 -17.18 10.80
C THR A 80 12.43 -17.33 9.27
N VAL A 81 11.96 -16.29 8.57
CA VAL A 81 11.91 -16.25 7.10
C VAL A 81 13.08 -15.41 6.61
N HIS A 82 14.06 -16.07 5.99
CA HIS A 82 15.21 -15.42 5.38
C HIS A 82 14.88 -15.00 3.95
N CYS A 83 14.26 -13.84 3.79
CA CYS A 83 13.89 -13.29 2.48
C CYS A 83 14.69 -12.04 2.14
N HIS A 84 15.18 -11.95 0.90
CA HIS A 84 15.90 -10.76 0.40
C HIS A 84 14.92 -9.65 -0.01
N ILE A 85 14.20 -9.07 0.97
CA ILE A 85 13.14 -8.08 0.75
C ILE A 85 13.67 -6.84 0.02
N LEU A 86 14.93 -6.45 0.27
CA LEU A 86 15.57 -5.34 -0.45
C LEU A 86 15.58 -5.52 -1.98
N ASN A 87 15.57 -6.77 -2.48
CA ASN A 87 15.56 -7.07 -3.90
C ASN A 87 14.14 -7.25 -4.47
N MET A 88 13.11 -7.32 -3.62
CA MET A 88 11.72 -7.53 -4.03
C MET A 88 11.04 -6.27 -4.54
N VAL A 89 11.57 -5.09 -4.20
CA VAL A 89 10.98 -3.79 -4.56
C VAL A 89 12.06 -2.90 -5.19
N ASP A 90 11.87 -2.53 -6.46
CA ASP A 90 12.66 -1.50 -7.11
C ASP A 90 12.23 -0.12 -6.57
N THR A 91 12.94 0.31 -5.53
CA THR A 91 12.77 1.61 -4.87
C THR A 91 12.90 2.79 -5.83
N VAL A 92 13.70 2.70 -6.90
CA VAL A 92 13.88 3.79 -7.87
C VAL A 92 12.64 3.91 -8.76
N GLN A 93 12.10 2.79 -9.24
CA GLN A 93 10.88 2.78 -10.05
C GLN A 93 9.66 3.22 -9.23
N LEU A 94 9.60 2.81 -7.96
CA LEU A 94 8.55 3.20 -7.02
C LEU A 94 8.54 4.72 -6.82
N VAL A 95 9.68 5.32 -6.45
CA VAL A 95 9.77 6.77 -6.23
C VAL A 95 9.45 7.57 -7.48
N LYS A 96 9.86 7.08 -8.66
CA LYS A 96 9.54 7.71 -9.95
C LYS A 96 8.08 7.52 -10.37
N GLY A 97 7.29 6.73 -9.64
CA GLY A 97 5.88 6.46 -9.93
C GLY A 97 5.65 5.75 -11.26
N LYS A 98 6.69 5.10 -11.80
CA LYS A 98 6.65 4.48 -13.13
C LYS A 98 6.01 3.10 -13.11
N ASP A 99 6.02 2.44 -11.96
CA ASP A 99 5.51 1.09 -11.81
C ASP A 99 4.67 0.96 -10.54
N LYS A 100 3.36 0.76 -10.72
CA LYS A 100 2.40 0.55 -9.62
C LYS A 100 2.57 -0.81 -8.96
N GLN A 101 3.22 -1.78 -9.62
CA GLN A 101 3.50 -3.08 -9.05
C GLN A 101 4.50 -2.99 -7.90
N GLN A 102 5.48 -2.08 -7.98
CA GLN A 102 6.43 -1.86 -6.88
C GLN A 102 5.73 -1.38 -5.61
N LEU A 103 4.78 -0.46 -5.75
CA LEU A 103 3.98 0.01 -4.62
C LEU A 103 3.08 -1.11 -4.07
N LEU A 104 2.44 -1.89 -4.96
CA LEU A 104 1.62 -3.03 -4.56
C LEU A 104 2.44 -4.05 -3.76
N GLN A 105 3.64 -4.37 -4.23
CA GLN A 105 4.55 -5.32 -3.59
C GLN A 105 4.99 -4.83 -2.20
N LEU A 106 5.39 -3.56 -2.09
CA LEU A 106 5.74 -2.95 -0.80
C LEU A 106 4.56 -3.01 0.18
N LEU A 107 3.36 -2.63 -0.27
CA LEU A 107 2.16 -2.67 0.56
C LEU A 107 1.78 -4.08 1.01
N ARG A 108 1.96 -5.07 0.13
CA ARG A 108 1.75 -6.48 0.46
C ARG A 108 2.72 -6.96 1.55
N LEU A 109 3.99 -6.58 1.47
CA LEU A 109 4.99 -6.89 2.51
C LEU A 109 4.60 -6.27 3.86
N CYS A 110 4.19 -5.00 3.86
CA CYS A 110 3.71 -4.33 5.08
C CYS A 110 2.46 -5.01 5.64
N LEU A 111 1.47 -5.35 4.81
CA LEU A 111 0.25 -6.05 5.23
C LEU A 111 0.58 -7.38 5.91
N CYS A 112 1.45 -8.20 5.31
CA CYS A 112 1.77 -9.52 5.84
C CYS A 112 2.59 -9.46 7.13
N THR A 113 3.26 -8.33 7.40
CA THR A 113 3.94 -8.05 8.67
C THR A 113 2.95 -7.90 9.83
N CYS A 114 1.72 -7.49 9.54
CA CYS A 114 0.72 -7.20 10.56
C CYS A 114 -0.04 -8.44 11.03
N SER A 115 0.00 -9.49 10.21
CA SER A 115 -0.90 -10.64 10.33
C SER A 115 -0.18 -11.91 9.88
N PRO A 116 0.68 -12.47 10.74
CA PRO A 116 1.34 -13.73 10.42
C PRO A 116 0.33 -14.87 10.39
N ARG A 117 0.42 -15.70 9.34
CA ARG A 117 -0.22 -17.03 9.27
C ARG A 117 -1.71 -17.03 9.67
N GLY A 118 -2.48 -16.09 9.15
CA GLY A 118 -3.94 -16.06 9.29
C GLY A 118 -4.47 -15.38 10.56
N GLN A 119 -3.60 -14.84 11.43
CA GLN A 119 -4.03 -14.00 12.54
C GLN A 119 -4.41 -12.61 12.03
N LEU A 120 -5.69 -12.26 12.06
CA LEU A 120 -6.14 -10.93 11.64
C LEU A 120 -5.75 -9.87 12.67
N HIS A 121 -4.97 -8.87 12.23
CA HIS A 121 -4.73 -7.66 13.00
C HIS A 121 -6.05 -6.91 13.21
N PRO A 122 -6.34 -6.35 14.40
CA PRO A 122 -7.59 -5.61 14.65
C PRO A 122 -7.88 -4.50 13.64
N ALA A 123 -6.83 -3.87 13.11
CA ALA A 123 -6.96 -2.85 12.05
C ALA A 123 -7.65 -3.39 10.77
N LEU A 124 -7.48 -4.67 10.44
CA LEU A 124 -8.18 -5.29 9.30
C LEU A 124 -9.69 -5.37 9.52
N MET A 125 -10.14 -5.47 10.78
CA MET A 125 -11.57 -5.52 11.10
C MET A 125 -12.27 -4.17 10.90
N LEU A 126 -11.52 -3.06 10.81
CA LEU A 126 -12.05 -1.71 10.56
C LEU A 126 -12.30 -1.44 9.07
N VAL A 127 -11.79 -2.30 8.19
CA VAL A 127 -11.92 -2.18 6.73
C VAL A 127 -13.25 -2.80 6.27
N PRO A 128 -13.91 -2.33 5.19
CA PRO A 128 -15.15 -2.92 4.71
C PRO A 128 -15.02 -4.43 4.38
N PRO A 129 -16.05 -5.28 4.61
CA PRO A 129 -15.95 -6.74 4.45
C PRO A 129 -15.45 -7.20 3.07
N GLN A 130 -15.85 -6.51 2.00
CA GLN A 130 -15.39 -6.82 0.64
C GLN A 130 -13.88 -6.60 0.47
N ASP A 131 -13.35 -5.56 1.10
CA ASP A 131 -11.93 -5.24 1.11
C ASP A 131 -11.16 -6.20 2.04
N GLN A 132 -11.75 -6.60 3.17
CA GLN A 132 -11.18 -7.63 4.06
C GLN A 132 -10.93 -8.96 3.34
N CYS A 133 -11.86 -9.43 2.52
CA CYS A 133 -11.69 -10.66 1.72
C CYS A 133 -10.48 -10.55 0.77
N ILE A 134 -10.29 -9.39 0.14
CA ILE A 134 -9.15 -9.14 -0.76
C ILE A 134 -7.83 -9.16 0.02
N LEU A 135 -7.78 -8.46 1.15
CA LEU A 135 -6.59 -8.39 1.99
C LEU A 135 -6.23 -9.77 2.56
N ARG A 136 -7.23 -10.56 2.98
CA ARG A 136 -7.04 -11.93 3.42
C ARG A 136 -6.43 -12.80 2.33
N ALA A 137 -6.98 -12.77 1.13
CA ALA A 137 -6.45 -13.54 0.01
C ALA A 137 -4.99 -13.16 -0.34
N LEU A 138 -4.63 -11.88 -0.23
CA LEU A 138 -3.25 -11.42 -0.42
C LEU A 138 -2.29 -11.98 0.63
N MET A 139 -2.71 -12.00 1.89
CA MET A 139 -1.92 -12.56 2.99
C MET A 139 -1.76 -14.06 2.87
N GLU A 140 -2.85 -14.79 2.61
CA GLU A 140 -2.84 -16.24 2.39
C GLU A 140 -1.91 -16.59 1.22
N GLY A 141 -2.05 -15.91 0.07
CA GLY A 141 -1.19 -16.14 -1.08
C GLY A 141 0.28 -15.80 -0.84
N PHE A 142 0.60 -14.83 0.02
CA PHE A 142 1.96 -14.54 0.46
C PHE A 142 2.54 -15.66 1.32
N TRP A 143 1.82 -16.07 2.36
CA TRP A 143 2.30 -17.09 3.29
C TRP A 143 2.39 -18.48 2.65
N ASP A 144 1.42 -18.86 1.80
CA ASP A 144 1.49 -20.10 1.00
C ASP A 144 2.72 -20.13 0.09
N GLN A 145 3.17 -18.97 -0.37
CA GLN A 145 4.35 -18.85 -1.19
C GLN A 145 5.63 -18.93 -0.35
N VAL A 146 5.67 -18.22 0.78
CA VAL A 146 6.76 -18.34 1.76
C VAL A 146 6.92 -19.80 2.19
N ASP A 147 5.84 -20.51 2.49
CA ASP A 147 5.90 -21.91 2.90
C ASP A 147 6.35 -22.83 1.75
N ARG A 148 6.00 -22.54 0.49
CA ARG A 148 6.52 -23.32 -0.65
C ARG A 148 8.02 -23.11 -0.90
N VAL A 149 8.50 -21.90 -0.69
CA VAL A 149 9.88 -21.52 -0.99
C VAL A 149 10.81 -21.84 0.19
N TYR A 150 10.35 -21.61 1.41
CA TYR A 150 11.15 -21.71 2.63
C TYR A 150 10.68 -22.84 3.57
N GLY A 151 9.44 -23.31 3.46
CA GLY A 151 8.90 -24.41 4.28
C GLY A 151 9.36 -25.81 3.85
N LEU A 152 9.93 -25.97 2.65
CA LEU A 152 10.66 -27.18 2.24
C LEU A 152 12.16 -27.12 2.61
N ALA A 153 12.67 -25.98 3.08
CA ALA A 153 14.09 -25.73 3.31
C ALA A 153 14.52 -25.88 4.78
N VAL A 154 13.71 -26.51 5.63
CA VAL A 154 14.07 -26.74 7.05
C VAL A 154 15.08 -27.89 7.21
N GLU A 155 15.30 -28.73 6.18
CA GLU A 155 16.26 -29.85 6.27
C GLU A 155 17.63 -29.61 5.62
N ASP A 156 17.82 -28.63 4.73
CA ASP A 156 19.12 -28.37 4.09
C ASP A 156 19.43 -26.88 3.99
N TYR A 157 19.83 -26.30 5.13
CA TYR A 157 20.32 -24.93 5.22
C TYR A 157 21.79 -24.83 4.80
N ALA A 158 22.09 -25.10 3.52
CA ALA A 158 23.29 -24.58 2.89
C ALA A 158 23.20 -24.72 1.37
N GLN A 159 23.40 -23.59 0.68
CA GLN A 159 23.72 -23.48 -0.74
C GLN A 159 22.52 -23.29 -1.69
N HIS A 160 22.52 -22.11 -2.32
CA HIS A 160 21.72 -21.68 -3.47
C HIS A 160 20.27 -21.29 -3.14
N PHE A 161 19.95 -19.99 -3.21
CA PHE A 161 19.39 -19.37 -4.42
C PHE A 161 19.05 -17.89 -4.13
N ALA A 162 19.50 -17.00 -5.02
CA ALA A 162 18.83 -15.73 -5.24
C ALA A 162 17.47 -16.05 -5.90
N ILE A 163 16.37 -15.72 -5.23
CA ILE A 163 15.03 -15.93 -5.79
C ILE A 163 14.79 -14.87 -6.85
N ASP A 164 14.53 -15.32 -8.08
CA ASP A 164 14.12 -14.49 -9.20
C ASP A 164 12.68 -13.99 -8.97
N CYS A 165 12.59 -12.74 -8.52
CA CYS A 165 11.34 -12.11 -8.13
C CYS A 165 10.41 -11.82 -9.33
N GLU A 166 10.87 -11.95 -10.57
CA GLU A 166 9.98 -11.84 -11.75
C GLU A 166 8.91 -12.95 -11.77
N ALA A 167 9.23 -14.15 -11.27
CA ALA A 167 8.26 -15.24 -11.17
C ALA A 167 7.16 -14.96 -10.11
N LEU A 168 7.39 -14.02 -9.19
CA LEU A 168 6.41 -13.57 -8.18
C LEU A 168 5.31 -12.69 -8.78
N LEU A 169 5.59 -11.98 -9.87
CA LEU A 169 4.71 -10.95 -10.43
C LEU A 169 3.88 -11.44 -11.62
N LEU A 170 4.35 -12.46 -12.35
CA LEU A 170 3.70 -12.97 -13.57
C LEU A 170 2.47 -13.86 -13.32
N ARG A 171 2.22 -14.33 -12.08
CA ARG A 171 1.03 -15.16 -11.77
C ARG A 171 -0.20 -14.34 -11.36
N ASP A 172 -0.03 -13.11 -10.89
CA ASP A 172 -1.14 -12.27 -10.45
C ASP A 172 -1.87 -11.58 -11.62
N THR A 173 -1.25 -11.46 -12.80
CA THR A 173 -1.92 -10.98 -14.02
C THR A 173 -2.88 -12.01 -14.63
N ALA A 174 -2.65 -13.30 -14.40
CA ALA A 174 -3.49 -14.38 -14.92
C ALA A 174 -4.81 -14.57 -14.15
N PHE A 175 -4.90 -14.09 -12.91
CA PHE A 175 -6.10 -14.25 -12.08
C PHE A 175 -7.22 -13.26 -12.45
N THR A 176 -6.91 -12.20 -13.20
CA THR A 176 -7.91 -11.20 -13.63
C THR A 176 -8.62 -11.52 -14.95
N GLU A 177 -8.19 -12.52 -15.73
CA GLU A 177 -8.75 -12.76 -17.08
C GLU A 177 -9.70 -13.96 -17.23
N THR A 178 -9.91 -14.80 -16.20
CA THR A 178 -10.67 -16.06 -16.38
C THR A 178 -12.05 -16.12 -15.73
N ARG A 179 -12.66 -14.99 -15.37
CA ARG A 179 -14.06 -14.95 -14.91
C ARG A 179 -14.86 -13.77 -15.47
N SER A 180 -15.12 -13.79 -16.77
CA SER A 180 -16.29 -13.11 -17.34
C SER A 180 -16.66 -13.73 -18.69
N THR A 181 -17.19 -14.94 -18.63
CA THR A 181 -18.17 -15.40 -19.62
C THR A 181 -19.39 -15.87 -18.84
N ASP A 182 -20.56 -15.50 -19.35
CA ASP A 182 -21.89 -15.99 -18.98
C ASP A 182 -22.56 -15.34 -17.75
N ASN A 183 -23.27 -14.22 -17.98
CA ASN A 183 -24.74 -14.28 -18.09
C ASN A 183 -25.38 -12.89 -18.28
N GLU A 184 -26.43 -12.93 -19.09
CA GLU A 184 -27.30 -11.89 -19.62
C GLU A 184 -27.93 -11.00 -18.53
N THR A 185 -28.26 -9.73 -18.81
CA THR A 185 -29.59 -9.42 -19.35
C THR A 185 -29.66 -8.00 -19.91
N VAL A 186 -30.12 -7.94 -21.15
CA VAL A 186 -30.51 -6.74 -21.90
C VAL A 186 -31.82 -6.21 -21.32
N PHE A 187 -31.83 -4.96 -20.85
CA PHE A 187 -33.07 -4.19 -20.69
C PHE A 187 -32.95 -2.85 -21.44
N THR A 188 -33.67 -2.78 -22.55
CA THR A 188 -33.93 -1.58 -23.34
C THR A 188 -35.04 -0.73 -22.70
N VAL A 189 -34.69 0.52 -22.36
CA VAL A 189 -35.35 1.86 -22.48
C VAL A 189 -36.90 1.99 -22.40
N PRO A 190 -37.45 3.13 -21.90
CA PRO A 190 -37.53 4.33 -22.75
C PRO A 190 -37.36 5.71 -22.05
N ARG A 191 -36.79 6.64 -22.83
CA ARG A 191 -36.84 8.11 -22.66
C ARG A 191 -38.28 8.65 -22.72
N LYS A 192 -38.63 9.60 -21.83
CA LYS A 192 -39.45 10.80 -22.11
C LYS A 192 -38.93 11.94 -21.20
N LEU A 193 -38.36 13.04 -21.71
CA LEU A 193 -38.98 14.25 -22.30
C LEU A 193 -39.93 15.00 -21.35
N THR A 194 -39.41 16.05 -20.70
CA THR A 194 -40.13 17.33 -20.51
C THR A 194 -39.14 18.49 -20.37
N LYS A 195 -39.51 19.59 -21.03
CA LYS A 195 -38.85 20.90 -21.11
C LYS A 195 -39.16 21.74 -19.86
N GLY A 196 -38.35 22.76 -19.60
CA GLY A 196 -38.86 24.04 -19.11
C GLY A 196 -37.90 24.95 -18.34
N VAL A 197 -37.53 26.08 -18.98
CA VAL A 197 -37.45 27.46 -18.44
C VAL A 197 -36.47 27.69 -17.26
N GLY A 198 -35.55 28.66 -17.22
CA GLY A 198 -35.33 29.95 -17.88
C GLY A 198 -34.73 30.91 -16.83
N GLY A 199 -33.93 31.89 -17.24
CA GLY A 199 -33.61 33.07 -16.42
C GLY A 199 -32.16 33.22 -15.95
N VAL A 200 -31.41 34.07 -16.66
CA VAL A 200 -30.28 34.85 -16.12
C VAL A 200 -30.86 36.21 -15.68
N PRO A 201 -30.37 36.83 -14.60
CA PRO A 201 -29.65 38.09 -14.79
C PRO A 201 -28.41 38.28 -13.91
N GLU A 202 -27.57 39.18 -14.39
CA GLU A 202 -26.35 39.74 -13.82
C GLU A 202 -26.56 40.44 -12.46
N GLY A 203 -25.48 40.51 -11.66
CA GLY A 203 -25.43 41.29 -10.42
C GLY A 203 -23.98 41.60 -10.00
N GLN A 204 -23.62 42.87 -10.16
CA GLN A 204 -22.39 43.59 -9.82
C GLN A 204 -21.67 43.29 -8.48
N MET A 205 -20.33 43.38 -8.56
CA MET A 205 -19.32 43.66 -7.50
C MET A 205 -19.66 44.92 -6.64
N PRO A 206 -19.03 45.24 -5.47
CA PRO A 206 -17.60 45.04 -5.13
C PRO A 206 -17.25 44.79 -3.64
N GLY A 207 -15.97 44.49 -3.36
CA GLY A 207 -15.47 44.50 -1.98
C GLY A 207 -14.00 44.10 -1.83
N LYS A 208 -13.09 45.06 -2.03
CA LYS A 208 -11.71 45.01 -1.51
C LYS A 208 -11.74 45.31 -0.01
N THR A 209 -11.04 44.53 0.81
CA THR A 209 -10.31 45.06 1.98
C THR A 209 -9.14 44.16 2.34
N ALA A 210 -8.06 44.82 2.74
CA ALA A 210 -6.72 44.29 2.93
C ALA A 210 -6.45 43.96 4.41
N LYS A 211 -5.44 43.10 4.61
CA LYS A 211 -4.38 43.14 5.64
C LYS A 211 -4.76 43.61 7.06
N HIS A 212 -4.62 42.72 8.04
CA HIS A 212 -3.82 43.01 9.24
C HIS A 212 -3.45 41.72 10.02
N ARG A 213 -2.15 41.42 10.08
CA ARG A 213 -1.48 40.79 11.25
C ARG A 213 -1.15 41.91 12.23
N PRO A 214 -1.08 41.67 13.55
CA PRO A 214 0.20 41.39 14.23
C PRO A 214 0.02 40.56 15.54
N PRO A 215 0.99 40.53 16.48
CA PRO A 215 2.26 39.82 16.40
C PRO A 215 2.44 38.78 17.52
N PHE A 216 3.55 38.06 17.41
CA PHE A 216 4.16 37.20 18.42
C PHE A 216 4.29 37.85 19.81
N ARG A 217 4.10 37.03 20.84
CA ARG A 217 4.94 36.98 22.05
C ARG A 217 5.26 35.53 22.34
#